data_AF-A0A814VL76-F1
#
_entry.id   AF-A0A814VL76-F1
#
_cell.length_a   1.000
_cell.length_b   1.000
_cell.length_c   1.000
_cell.angle_alpha   90.00
_cell.angle_beta   90.00
_cell.angle_gamma   90.00
#
_symmetry.space_group_name_H-M   'P 1'
#
loop_
_entity.id
_entity.type
_entity.pdbx_description
1 polymer ?
#
loop_
_entity_poly.entity_id
_entity_poly.type
_entity_poly.pdbx_seq_one_letter_code
_entity_poly.pdbx_strand_id
1 'polypeptide(L)'
;MYLTELIQENSSEWPTAGNYLYYTNKSNALDVSNKIVQNMNCSKGNSEMALACLRNSSIENLTKTYGYRQTKPIVDGYFFPFYPPTAIEKGKYNQNLTLMLGNNDYEHPLCFQVPDMNSTDALSK
;
A
#
# COMPACT_ATOMS: atom_id res chain seq x y z
N MET A 1 -21.74 0.25 -7.41
CA MET A 1 -21.11 0.01 -6.11
C MET A 1 -21.00 1.34 -5.37
N TYR A 2 -21.48 1.42 -4.14
CA TYR A 2 -21.35 2.60 -3.28
C TYR A 2 -19.97 2.63 -2.61
N LEU A 3 -19.42 3.82 -2.33
CA LEU A 3 -18.14 3.96 -1.61
C LEU A 3 -18.11 3.23 -0.27
N THR A 4 -19.25 3.10 0.40
CA THR A 4 -19.40 2.35 1.65
C THR A 4 -19.22 0.85 1.46
N GLU A 5 -19.50 0.30 0.27
CA GLU A 5 -19.28 -1.11 -0.06
C GLU A 5 -17.78 -1.43 -0.07
N LEU A 6 -16.91 -0.47 -0.41
CA LEU A 6 -15.45 -0.63 -0.34
C LEU A 6 -14.93 -0.92 1.08
N ILE A 7 -15.68 -0.55 2.12
CA ILE A 7 -15.33 -0.83 3.53
C ILE A 7 -15.92 -2.17 3.99
N GLN A 8 -17.05 -2.57 3.41
CA GLN A 8 -17.83 -3.75 3.83
C GLN A 8 -17.43 -5.03 3.11
N GLU A 9 -16.87 -4.94 1.91
CA GLU A 9 -16.35 -6.08 1.17
C GLU A 9 -15.12 -6.70 1.85
N ASN A 10 -14.90 -7.99 1.59
CA ASN A 10 -13.89 -8.78 2.29
C ASN A 10 -12.49 -8.16 2.11
N SER A 11 -11.99 -7.57 3.20
CA SER A 11 -10.71 -6.84 3.24
C SER A 11 -9.48 -7.66 2.86
N SER A 12 -9.58 -8.97 2.64
CA SER A 12 -8.47 -9.78 2.14
C SER A 12 -8.34 -9.80 0.61
N GLU A 13 -9.35 -9.34 -0.13
CA GLU A 13 -9.45 -9.60 -1.57
C GLU A 13 -9.19 -8.36 -2.44
N TRP A 14 -9.21 -7.14 -1.87
CA TRP A 14 -9.29 -5.92 -2.68
C TRP A 14 -8.35 -4.78 -2.25
N PRO A 15 -7.47 -4.29 -3.16
CA PRO A 15 -6.66 -3.10 -2.94
C PRO A 15 -7.45 -1.81 -3.12
N THR A 16 -8.41 -1.57 -2.22
CA THR A 16 -9.26 -0.38 -2.27
C THR A 16 -8.89 0.61 -1.17
N ALA A 17 -9.36 1.86 -1.33
CA ALA A 17 -9.22 2.88 -0.30
C ALA A 17 -10.02 2.58 0.98
N GLY A 18 -10.95 1.64 0.93
CA GLY A 18 -11.72 1.17 2.08
C GLY A 18 -10.97 0.17 2.96
N ASN A 19 -9.75 -0.21 2.60
CA ASN A 19 -9.01 -1.26 3.29
C ASN A 19 -7.81 -0.73 4.08
N TYR A 20 -7.87 -0.85 5.42
CA TYR A 20 -6.82 -0.41 6.34
C TYR A 20 -5.46 -1.06 6.09
N LEU A 21 -5.42 -2.27 5.50
CA LEU A 21 -4.17 -3.00 5.24
C LEU A 21 -3.25 -2.30 4.25
N TYR A 22 -3.79 -1.45 3.37
CA TYR A 22 -3.00 -0.73 2.37
C TYR A 22 -2.39 0.57 2.89
N TYR A 23 -2.64 0.91 4.15
CA TYR A 23 -2.13 2.12 4.78
C TYR A 23 -1.18 1.78 5.93
N THR A 24 -0.33 2.73 6.30
CA THR A 24 0.52 2.63 7.48
C THR A 24 0.47 3.94 8.27
N ASN A 25 0.68 3.89 9.58
CA ASN A 25 0.81 5.10 10.38
C ASN A 25 2.27 5.61 10.37
N LYS A 26 2.47 6.86 10.81
CA LYS A 26 3.81 7.47 10.90
C LYS A 26 4.80 6.66 11.74
N SER A 27 4.36 6.09 12.86
CA SER A 27 5.25 5.34 13.75
C SER A 27 5.80 4.10 13.07
N ASN A 28 4.93 3.29 12.47
CA ASN A 28 5.30 2.10 11.72
C ASN A 28 6.19 2.44 10.53
N ALA A 29 5.87 3.52 9.80
CA ALA A 29 6.72 3.99 8.71
C ALA A 29 8.12 4.38 9.21
N LEU A 30 8.21 5.12 10.31
CA LEU A 30 9.47 5.53 10.92
C LEU A 30 10.29 4.33 11.40
N ASP A 31 9.67 3.33 12.03
CA ASP A 31 10.35 2.11 12.47
C ASP A 31 10.95 1.34 11.30
N VAL A 32 10.21 1.23 10.20
CA VAL A 32 10.67 0.60 8.96
C VAL A 32 11.83 1.40 8.35
N SER A 33 11.72 2.74 8.29
CA SER A 33 12.80 3.62 7.82
C SER A 33 14.06 3.48 8.67
N ASN A 34 13.93 3.43 10.00
CA ASN A 34 15.05 3.24 10.92
C ASN A 34 15.76 1.91 10.70
N LYS A 35 15.02 0.83 10.46
CA LYS A 35 15.61 -0.47 10.10
C LYS A 35 16.41 -0.41 8.80
N ILE A 36 15.93 0.34 7.80
CA ILE A 36 16.67 0.54 6.54
C ILE A 36 17.96 1.32 6.81
N VAL A 37 17.88 2.42 7.54
CA VAL A 37 19.06 3.22 7.94
C VAL A 37 20.09 2.36 8.67
N GLN A 38 19.65 1.50 9.58
CA GLN A 38 20.51 0.57 10.32
C GLN A 38 21.17 -0.46 9.39
N ASN A 39 20.40 -1.11 8.53
CA ASN A 39 20.92 -2.12 7.61
C ASN A 39 21.86 -1.53 6.55
N MET A 40 21.69 -0.24 6.22
CA MET A 40 22.60 0.52 5.34
C MET A 40 23.85 1.05 6.07
N ASN A 41 24.00 0.78 7.37
CA ASN A 41 25.03 1.36 8.24
C ASN A 41 25.05 2.91 8.25
N CYS A 42 23.89 3.53 8.04
CA CYS A 42 23.71 4.98 7.99
C CYS A 42 23.25 5.60 9.32
N SER A 43 23.22 4.84 10.42
CA SER A 43 22.69 5.27 11.73
C SER A 43 23.56 6.25 12.51
N LYS A 44 24.67 6.73 11.94
CA LYS A 44 25.61 7.60 12.65
C LYS A 44 25.14 9.05 12.56
N GLY A 45 24.56 9.57 13.64
CA GLY A 45 24.27 11.00 13.80
C GLY A 45 22.79 11.37 13.66
N ASN A 46 22.52 12.57 13.17
CA ASN A 46 21.17 13.14 13.03
C ASN A 46 20.50 12.72 11.70
N SER A 47 19.25 13.14 11.51
CA SER A 47 18.47 12.82 10.30
C SER A 47 19.11 13.28 8.99
N GLU A 48 19.85 14.40 9.01
CA GLU A 48 20.51 14.95 7.82
C GLU A 48 21.72 14.10 7.41
N MET A 49 22.51 13.65 8.38
CA MET A 49 23.64 12.74 8.14
C MET A 49 23.17 11.38 7.63
N ALA A 50 22.10 10.83 8.23
CA ALA A 50 21.49 9.60 7.75
C ALA A 50 21.00 9.74 6.30
N LEU A 51 20.35 10.87 5.97
CA LEU A 51 19.86 11.14 4.63
C LEU A 51 20.99 11.32 3.60
N ALA A 52 22.08 12.00 3.97
CA ALA A 52 23.25 12.14 3.12
C ALA A 52 23.90 10.77 2.83
N CYS A 53 24.03 9.92 3.85
CA CYS A 53 24.54 8.55 3.71
C CYS A 53 23.68 7.71 2.76
N LEU A 54 22.35 7.74 2.91
CA LEU A 54 21.43 7.03 2.03
C LEU A 54 21.52 7.52 0.58
N ARG A 55 21.61 8.84 0.37
CA ARG A 55 21.72 9.44 -0.98
C ARG A 55 23.05 9.12 -1.67
N ASN A 56 24.11 8.91 -0.91
CA ASN A 56 25.42 8.51 -1.43
C ASN A 56 25.54 6.99 -1.65
N SER A 57 24.55 6.21 -1.19
CA SER A 57 24.53 4.76 -1.38
C SER A 57 24.12 4.39 -2.80
N SER A 58 24.64 3.26 -3.30
CA SER A 58 24.20 2.74 -4.61
C SER A 58 22.73 2.31 -4.57
N ILE A 59 22.05 2.45 -5.70
CA ILE A 59 20.67 1.98 -5.86
C ILE A 59 20.54 0.47 -5.63
N GLU A 60 21.56 -0.30 -5.99
CA GLU A 60 21.61 -1.75 -5.75
C GLU A 60 21.56 -2.06 -4.24
N ASN A 61 22.39 -1.39 -3.43
CA ASN A 61 22.40 -1.59 -1.98
C ASN A 61 21.08 -1.16 -1.34
N LEU A 62 20.52 -0.03 -1.80
CA LEU A 62 19.21 0.44 -1.34
C LEU A 62 18.11 -0.56 -1.66
N THR A 63 18.08 -1.10 -2.88
CA THR A 63 17.04 -2.06 -3.32
C THR A 63 17.17 -3.39 -2.60
N LYS A 64 18.40 -3.89 -2.44
CA LYS A 64 18.68 -5.12 -1.67
C LYS A 64 18.28 -4.98 -0.21
N THR A 65 18.56 -3.83 0.40
CA THR A 65 18.22 -3.57 1.81
C THR A 65 16.73 -3.31 2.02
N TYR A 66 16.09 -2.66 1.04
CA TYR A 66 14.64 -2.50 1.02
C TYR A 66 13.94 -3.86 0.93
N GLY A 67 14.46 -4.76 0.09
CA GLY A 67 13.96 -6.12 -0.07
C GLY A 67 12.55 -6.18 -0.66
N TYR A 68 11.89 -7.32 -0.50
CA TYR A 68 10.50 -7.48 -0.93
C TYR A 68 9.56 -6.85 0.11
N ARG A 69 9.26 -5.57 -0.09
CA ARG A 69 8.35 -4.80 0.78
C ARG A 69 7.36 -4.02 -0.07
N GLN A 70 6.10 -4.01 0.37
CA GLN A 70 5.09 -3.13 -0.18
C GLN A 70 5.20 -1.76 0.48
N THR A 71 5.55 -0.73 -0.29
CA THR A 71 5.44 0.67 0.16
C THR A 71 3.96 1.02 0.31
N LYS A 72 3.56 1.48 1.49
CA LYS A 72 2.17 1.85 1.78
C LYS A 72 2.06 3.36 1.97
N PRO A 73 0.98 4.02 1.49
CA PRO A 73 0.69 5.39 1.86
C PRO A 73 0.65 5.58 3.38
N ILE A 74 1.27 6.67 3.85
CA ILE A 74 1.38 6.98 5.27
C ILE A 74 0.21 7.89 5.65
N VAL A 75 -0.54 7.52 6.68
CA VAL A 75 -1.51 8.41 7.32
C VAL A 75 -0.74 9.47 8.09
N ASP A 76 -0.48 10.59 7.42
CA ASP A 76 0.48 11.60 7.83
C ASP A 76 -0.15 12.85 8.46
N GLY A 77 -1.47 12.93 8.55
CA GLY A 77 -2.14 14.12 9.07
C GLY A 77 -2.10 15.33 8.13
N TYR A 78 -1.51 15.19 6.93
CA TYR A 78 -1.37 16.26 5.95
C TYR A 78 -1.99 15.85 4.62
N PHE A 79 -1.35 14.96 3.86
CA PHE A 79 -1.91 14.41 2.64
C PHE A 79 -3.05 13.43 2.96
N PHE A 80 -2.84 12.58 3.97
CA PHE A 80 -3.87 11.71 4.54
C PHE A 80 -4.18 12.17 5.97
N PRO A 81 -5.15 13.10 6.16
CA PRO A 81 -5.50 13.61 7.48
C PRO A 81 -6.13 12.54 8.38
N PHE A 82 -6.75 11.51 7.77
CA PHE A 82 -7.34 10.36 8.43
C PHE A 82 -7.01 9.11 7.62
N TYR A 83 -7.19 7.94 8.25
CA TYR A 83 -7.29 6.70 7.50
C TYR A 83 -8.40 6.82 6.45
N PRO A 84 -8.14 6.51 5.17
CA PRO A 84 -9.15 6.62 4.12
C PRO A 84 -10.46 5.85 4.38
N PRO A 85 -10.46 4.64 4.98
CA PRO A 85 -11.71 3.98 5.33
C PRO A 85 -12.54 4.82 6.32
N THR A 86 -11.91 5.40 7.35
CA THR A 86 -12.57 6.31 8.29
C THR A 86 -13.09 7.59 7.61
N ALA A 87 -12.37 8.10 6.60
CA ALA A 87 -12.82 9.25 5.83
C ALA A 87 -14.08 8.92 5.02
N ILE A 88 -14.14 7.72 4.43
CA ILE A 88 -15.31 7.21 3.71
C ILE A 88 -16.51 7.05 4.67
N GLU A 89 -16.33 6.38 5.80
CA GLU A 89 -17.38 6.19 6.83
C GLU A 89 -17.99 7.52 7.30
N LYS A 90 -17.16 8.56 7.41
CA LYS A 90 -17.57 9.89 7.90
C LYS A 90 -18.00 10.84 6.79
N GLY A 91 -18.05 10.42 5.52
CA GLY A 91 -18.37 11.29 4.40
C GLY A 91 -17.33 12.41 4.15
N LYS A 92 -16.10 12.25 4.64
CA LYS A 92 -15.00 13.22 4.52
C LYS A 92 -14.19 13.00 3.24
N TYR A 93 -14.87 13.02 2.11
CA TYR A 93 -14.29 12.94 0.77
C TYR A 93 -15.08 13.85 -0.18
N ASN A 94 -14.59 14.02 -1.42
CA ASN A 94 -15.34 14.79 -2.41
C ASN A 94 -16.66 14.09 -2.75
N GLN A 95 -17.78 14.69 -2.36
CA GLN A 95 -19.11 14.10 -2.56
C GLN A 95 -19.61 14.20 -4.00
N ASN A 96 -19.03 15.08 -4.83
CA ASN A 96 -19.39 15.22 -6.23
C ASN A 96 -18.49 14.32 -7.10
N LEU A 97 -18.60 13.01 -6.89
CA LEU A 97 -17.85 12.00 -7.62
C LEU A 97 -18.80 10.96 -8.20
N THR A 98 -18.69 10.73 -9.50
CA THR A 98 -19.23 9.52 -10.14
C THR A 98 -18.13 8.48 -10.16
N LEU A 99 -18.32 7.38 -9.44
CA LEU A 99 -17.36 6.29 -9.36
C LEU A 99 -17.92 5.05 -10.05
N MET A 100 -17.10 4.44 -10.91
CA MET A 100 -17.32 3.10 -11.43
C MET A 100 -16.27 2.20 -10.79
N LEU A 101 -16.72 1.14 -10.12
CA LEU A 101 -15.90 0.21 -9.36
C LEU A 101 -16.30 -1.22 -9.74
N GLY A 102 -15.34 -2.15 -9.70
CA GLY A 102 -15.55 -3.57 -9.93
C GLY A 102 -14.27 -4.39 -9.68
N ASN A 103 -14.42 -5.72 -9.62
CA ASN A 103 -13.35 -6.73 -9.58
C ASN A 103 -13.42 -7.65 -10.79
N ASN A 104 -12.35 -8.42 -10.93
CA ASN A 104 -12.40 -9.70 -11.63
C ASN A 104 -12.75 -10.86 -10.66
N ASP A 105 -13.36 -11.93 -11.20
CA ASP A 105 -13.62 -13.17 -10.45
C ASP A 105 -12.33 -13.90 -10.00
N TYR A 106 -11.16 -13.50 -10.53
CA TYR A 106 -9.88 -14.21 -10.39
C TYR A 106 -8.71 -13.33 -9.89
N GLU A 107 -8.96 -12.35 -9.01
CA GLU A 107 -7.90 -11.51 -8.42
C GLU A 107 -6.89 -12.31 -7.57
N HIS A 108 -7.39 -13.29 -6.79
CA HIS A 108 -6.57 -14.06 -5.86
C HIS A 108 -5.69 -15.15 -6.53
N PRO A 109 -6.21 -15.94 -7.50
CA PRO A 109 -5.42 -16.92 -8.23
C PRO A 109 -4.20 -16.31 -8.91
N LEU A 110 -4.29 -15.15 -9.57
CA LEU A 110 -3.16 -14.56 -10.31
C LEU A 110 -1.91 -14.28 -9.46
N CYS A 111 -2.07 -14.00 -8.16
CA CYS A 111 -0.95 -13.70 -7.27
C CYS A 111 -0.22 -14.96 -6.74
N PHE A 112 -0.89 -16.11 -6.72
CA PHE A 112 -0.40 -17.32 -6.04
C PHE A 112 -0.56 -18.61 -6.86
N GLN A 113 -1.24 -18.57 -7.98
CA GLN A 113 -1.52 -19.66 -8.91
C GLN A 113 -1.16 -19.16 -10.31
N VAL A 114 -0.33 -19.92 -11.02
CA VAL A 114 -0.07 -19.64 -12.44
C VAL A 114 -1.40 -19.85 -13.17
N PRO A 115 -2.00 -18.84 -13.80
CA PRO A 115 -3.26 -19.02 -14.51
C PRO A 115 -3.06 -20.06 -15.61
N ASP A 116 -3.94 -21.06 -15.68
CA ASP A 116 -3.99 -21.95 -16.83
C ASP A 116 -4.54 -21.16 -18.02
N MET A 117 -3.63 -20.60 -18.82
CA MET A 117 -3.97 -19.80 -19.99
C MET A 117 -4.70 -20.59 -21.08
N ASN A 118 -4.88 -21.91 -20.91
CA ASN A 118 -5.66 -22.75 -21.81
C ASN A 118 -7.07 -23.08 -21.27
N SER A 119 -7.46 -22.60 -20.08
CA SER A 119 -8.82 -22.81 -19.59
C SER A 119 -9.83 -22.01 -20.41
N THR A 120 -10.83 -22.71 -20.94
CA THR A 120 -11.98 -22.12 -21.65
C THR A 120 -13.20 -21.96 -20.74
N ASP A 121 -13.05 -22.17 -19.43
CA ASP A 121 -14.16 -22.14 -18.47
C ASP A 121 -14.82 -20.75 -18.36
N ALA A 122 -14.08 -19.69 -18.69
CA ALA A 122 -14.62 -18.33 -18.78
C ALA A 122 -15.51 -18.09 -20.02
N LEU A 123 -15.42 -18.95 -21.04
CA LEU A 123 -16.16 -18.84 -22.31
C LEU A 123 -17.44 -19.71 -22.35
N SER A 124 -17.71 -20.49 -21.31
CA SER A 124 -18.78 -21.48 -21.28
C SER A 124 -20.01 -21.06 -20.45
N LYS A 125 -20.14 -19.78 -20.07
CA LYS A 125 -21.37 -19.20 -19.49
C LYS A 125 -22.28 -18.60 -20.56
#